data_AF-A0A1H9UZ43-F1
#
_entry.id   AF-A0A1H9UZ43-F1
#
_cell.length_a   1.000
_cell.length_b   1.000
_cell.length_c   1.000
_cell.angle_alpha   90.00
_cell.angle_beta   90.00
_cell.angle_gamma   90.00
#
_symmetry.space_group_name_H-M   'P 1'
#
loop_
_entity.id
_entity.type
_entity.pdbx_description
1 polymer ?
#
loop_
_entity_poly.entity_id
_entity_poly.type
_entity_poly.pdbx_seq_one_letter_code
_entity_poly.pdbx_strand_id
1 'polypeptide(L)'
;MEFTNQESQQIKENLAEIETTKALPDSVLDIIYKKKLFKLFVSESLGGRAMDLPTALKIFQEASSIDGNFGWAITIGSGGGMFSPCFREDIAKDSFSPDNAVIAGSGHPGGKAVRTEQGYLVTGEWKFCSGSPYATIFTANCRRRRGKYRNCFIYSAPRSGRGFT
;
A
#
# COMPACT_ATOMS: atom_id res chain seq x y z
N MET A 1 -5.35 -23.51 3.74
CA MET A 1 -4.13 -22.98 3.11
C MET A 1 -4.60 -21.98 2.07
N GLU A 2 -4.20 -20.73 2.24
CA GLU A 2 -4.45 -19.63 1.32
C GLU A 2 -3.68 -19.82 0.00
N PHE A 3 -2.51 -20.46 0.06
CA PHE A 3 -1.66 -20.72 -1.11
C PHE A 3 -1.66 -22.19 -1.49
N THR A 4 -1.74 -22.46 -2.80
CA THR A 4 -1.54 -23.81 -3.33
C THR A 4 -0.05 -24.18 -3.33
N ASN A 5 0.24 -25.47 -3.47
CA ASN A 5 1.64 -25.94 -3.61
C ASN A 5 2.32 -25.32 -4.84
N GLN A 6 1.58 -25.15 -5.94
CA GLN A 6 2.10 -24.54 -7.17
C GLN A 6 2.42 -23.06 -6.97
N GLU A 7 1.52 -22.29 -6.36
CA GLU A 7 1.75 -20.86 -6.05
C GLU A 7 2.93 -20.70 -5.09
N SER A 8 3.02 -21.54 -4.06
CA SER A 8 4.13 -21.52 -3.10
C SER A 8 5.47 -21.80 -3.76
N GLN A 9 5.50 -22.75 -4.70
CA GLN A 9 6.71 -23.07 -5.47
C GLN A 9 7.10 -21.92 -6.40
N GLN A 10 6.13 -21.33 -7.10
CA GLN A 10 6.36 -20.18 -7.97
C GLN A 10 6.94 -18.99 -7.18
N ILE A 11 6.41 -18.69 -5.99
CA ILE A 11 6.96 -17.63 -5.12
C ILE A 11 8.41 -17.93 -4.75
N LYS A 12 8.72 -19.18 -4.39
CA LYS A 12 10.08 -19.61 -4.02
C LYS A 12 11.08 -19.53 -5.17
N GLU A 13 10.65 -19.80 -6.40
CA GLU A 13 11.50 -19.70 -7.59
C GLU A 13 11.92 -18.25 -7.90
N ASN A 14 11.10 -17.29 -7.50
CA ASN A 14 11.32 -15.86 -7.72
C ASN A 14 12.16 -15.18 -6.62
N LEU A 15 12.61 -15.90 -5.59
CA LEU A 15 13.34 -15.32 -4.45
C LEU A 15 14.64 -14.62 -4.85
N ALA A 16 15.42 -15.24 -5.75
CA ALA A 16 16.67 -14.65 -6.23
C ALA A 16 16.44 -13.34 -6.98
N GLU A 17 15.33 -13.24 -7.73
CA GLU A 17 14.93 -12.03 -8.43
C GLU A 17 14.47 -10.95 -7.44
N ILE A 18 13.67 -11.31 -6.42
CA ILE A 18 13.22 -10.39 -5.36
C ILE A 18 14.41 -9.78 -4.62
N GLU A 19 15.39 -10.60 -4.24
CA GLU A 19 16.60 -10.14 -3.54
C GLU A 19 17.44 -9.19 -4.42
N THR A 20 17.55 -9.48 -5.72
CA THR A 20 18.36 -8.69 -6.65
C THR A 20 17.67 -7.37 -7.02
N THR A 21 16.40 -7.43 -7.39
CA THR A 21 15.63 -6.27 -7.88
C THR A 21 15.05 -5.42 -6.75
N LYS A 22 14.95 -5.98 -5.55
CA LYS A 22 14.25 -5.39 -4.39
C LYS A 22 12.79 -5.05 -4.69
N ALA A 23 12.19 -5.80 -5.62
CA ALA A 23 10.81 -5.65 -6.06
C ALA A 23 10.16 -7.03 -6.17
N LEU A 24 8.83 -7.06 -6.08
CA LEU A 24 8.08 -8.28 -6.38
C LEU A 24 7.96 -8.43 -7.90
N PRO A 25 8.32 -9.58 -8.49
CA PRO A 25 8.09 -9.84 -9.90
C PRO A 25 6.60 -9.82 -10.25
N ASP A 26 6.29 -9.47 -11.49
CA ASP A 26 4.91 -9.37 -11.97
C ASP A 26 4.12 -10.67 -11.74
N SER A 27 4.77 -11.83 -11.90
CA SER A 27 4.15 -13.13 -11.69
C SER A 27 3.69 -13.36 -10.23
N VAL A 28 4.38 -12.76 -9.25
CA VAL A 28 4.01 -12.81 -7.83
C VAL A 28 2.93 -11.76 -7.53
N LEU A 29 3.01 -10.58 -8.14
CA LEU A 29 1.97 -9.56 -8.04
C LEU A 29 0.63 -10.05 -8.59
N ASP A 30 0.63 -10.82 -9.68
CA ASP A 30 -0.59 -11.42 -10.24
C ASP A 30 -1.30 -12.34 -9.23
N ILE A 31 -0.54 -13.17 -8.49
CA ILE A 31 -1.08 -14.01 -7.42
C ILE A 31 -1.72 -13.14 -6.34
N ILE A 32 -1.00 -12.08 -5.93
CA ILE A 32 -1.47 -11.15 -4.90
C ILE A 32 -2.79 -10.47 -5.31
N TYR A 33 -2.87 -9.94 -6.53
CA TYR A 33 -4.07 -9.26 -7.03
C TYR A 33 -5.24 -10.23 -7.19
N LYS A 34 -5.00 -11.41 -7.79
CA LYS A 34 -6.02 -12.44 -7.98
C LYS A 34 -6.63 -12.93 -6.66
N LYS A 35 -5.82 -13.07 -5.61
CA LYS A 35 -6.26 -13.44 -4.26
C LYS A 35 -6.67 -12.25 -3.39
N LYS A 36 -6.61 -11.03 -3.93
CA LYS A 36 -6.93 -9.77 -3.24
C LYS A 36 -6.13 -9.59 -1.94
N LEU A 37 -4.87 -10.03 -1.91
CA LEU A 37 -4.05 -10.02 -0.68
C LEU A 37 -3.66 -8.61 -0.24
N PHE A 38 -3.66 -7.62 -1.13
CA PHE A 38 -3.53 -6.20 -0.73
C PHE A 38 -4.86 -5.55 -0.33
N LYS A 39 -5.98 -6.26 -0.46
CA LYS A 39 -7.33 -5.75 -0.18
C LYS A 39 -8.02 -6.56 0.92
N LEU A 40 -7.27 -7.17 1.83
CA LEU A 40 -7.82 -7.98 2.94
C LEU A 40 -8.79 -7.17 3.80
N PHE A 41 -8.41 -5.94 4.17
CA PHE A 41 -9.20 -5.06 5.06
C PHE A 41 -10.12 -4.08 4.34
N VAL A 42 -10.12 -4.09 3.00
CA VAL A 42 -10.98 -3.22 2.20
C VAL A 42 -12.38 -3.83 2.14
N SER A 43 -13.42 -2.99 2.17
CA SER A 43 -14.81 -3.46 2.11
C SER A 43 -15.12 -4.20 0.80
N GLU A 44 -16.08 -5.11 0.84
CA GLU A 44 -16.53 -5.82 -0.37
C GLU A 44 -17.12 -4.86 -1.42
N SER A 45 -17.76 -3.78 -0.99
CA SER A 45 -18.28 -2.72 -1.88
C SER A 45 -17.19 -2.01 -2.69
N LEU A 46 -15.94 -2.05 -2.22
CA LEU A 46 -14.75 -1.54 -2.91
C LEU A 46 -13.91 -2.68 -3.52
N GLY A 47 -14.46 -3.89 -3.58
CA GLY A 47 -13.84 -5.08 -4.17
C GLY A 47 -12.84 -5.79 -3.26
N GLY A 48 -12.78 -5.47 -1.96
CA GLY A 48 -11.93 -6.15 -0.98
C GLY A 48 -12.55 -7.41 -0.36
N ARG A 49 -11.91 -7.92 0.71
CA ARG A 49 -12.35 -9.14 1.44
C ARG A 49 -12.99 -8.86 2.80
N ALA A 50 -12.99 -7.60 3.26
CA ALA A 50 -13.56 -7.17 4.54
C ALA A 50 -13.19 -8.06 5.75
N MET A 51 -11.94 -8.55 5.78
CA MET A 51 -11.46 -9.47 6.81
C MET A 51 -11.20 -8.76 8.13
N ASP A 52 -11.34 -9.50 9.23
CA ASP A 52 -10.82 -9.09 10.52
C ASP A 52 -9.31 -9.36 10.64
N LEU A 53 -8.68 -8.71 11.62
CA LEU A 53 -7.24 -8.85 11.85
C LEU A 53 -6.83 -10.29 12.21
N PRO A 54 -7.54 -11.03 13.10
CA PRO A 54 -7.19 -12.41 13.40
C PRO A 54 -7.18 -13.35 12.19
N THR A 55 -8.10 -13.18 11.25
CA THR A 55 -8.13 -13.98 10.01
C THR A 55 -7.01 -13.58 9.07
N ALA A 56 -6.78 -12.28 8.88
CA ALA A 56 -5.68 -11.78 8.06
C ALA A 56 -4.30 -12.19 8.59
N LEU A 57 -4.12 -12.25 9.92
CA LEU A 57 -2.88 -12.70 10.56
C LEU A 57 -2.47 -14.12 10.14
N LYS A 58 -3.44 -15.03 9.96
CA LYS A 58 -3.17 -16.40 9.49
C LYS A 58 -2.60 -16.39 8.07
N ILE A 59 -3.12 -15.51 7.21
CA ILE A 59 -2.61 -15.31 5.84
C ILE A 59 -1.20 -14.74 5.87
N PHE A 60 -0.93 -13.75 6.74
CA PHE A 60 0.41 -13.18 6.89
C PHE A 60 1.43 -14.21 7.39
N GLN A 61 1.04 -15.06 8.34
CA GLN A 61 1.87 -16.16 8.84
C GLN A 61 2.16 -17.19 7.75
N GLU A 62 1.13 -17.62 7.00
CA GLU A 62 1.29 -18.57 5.90
C GLU A 62 2.21 -18.00 4.81
N ALA A 63 1.98 -16.74 4.38
CA ALA A 63 2.84 -16.06 3.41
C ALA A 63 4.29 -15.94 3.90
N SER A 64 4.50 -15.54 5.16
CA SER A 64 5.83 -15.39 5.76
C SER A 64 6.57 -16.73 5.89
N SER A 65 5.83 -17.84 6.03
CA SER A 65 6.43 -19.19 6.05
C SER A 65 6.91 -19.67 4.68
N ILE A 66 6.37 -19.10 3.59
CA ILE A 66 6.85 -19.33 2.23
C ILE A 66 8.10 -18.48 2.02
N ASP A 67 8.02 -17.19 2.31
CA ASP A 67 9.10 -16.22 2.24
C ASP A 67 8.82 -14.97 3.09
N GLY A 68 9.84 -14.46 3.77
CA GLY A 68 9.72 -13.30 4.67
C GLY A 68 9.44 -11.99 3.92
N ASN A 69 10.05 -11.77 2.76
CA ASN A 69 9.83 -10.55 1.98
C ASN A 69 8.42 -10.51 1.40
N PHE A 70 7.93 -11.65 0.90
CA PHE A 70 6.57 -11.82 0.43
C PHE A 70 5.54 -11.60 1.54
N GLY A 71 5.74 -12.23 2.70
CA GLY A 71 4.89 -12.03 3.88
C GLY A 71 4.85 -10.57 4.34
N TRP A 72 6.00 -9.91 4.36
CA TRP A 72 6.10 -8.48 4.69
C TRP A 72 5.37 -7.60 3.67
N ALA A 73 5.54 -7.87 2.38
CA ALA A 73 4.87 -7.12 1.31
C ALA A 73 3.34 -7.20 1.43
N ILE A 74 2.79 -8.40 1.66
CA ILE A 74 1.34 -8.58 1.88
C ILE A 74 0.88 -7.85 3.14
N THR A 75 1.63 -7.95 4.23
CA THR A 75 1.28 -7.30 5.50
C THR A 75 1.19 -5.78 5.36
N ILE A 76 2.20 -5.15 4.75
CA ILE A 76 2.23 -3.70 4.57
C ILE A 76 1.22 -3.25 3.49
N GLY A 77 1.18 -3.95 2.35
CA GLY A 77 0.29 -3.60 1.24
C GLY A 77 -1.19 -3.72 1.62
N SER A 78 -1.55 -4.73 2.43
CA SER A 78 -2.91 -4.87 2.97
C SER A 78 -3.24 -3.81 4.02
N GLY A 79 -2.27 -3.44 4.86
CA GLY A 79 -2.47 -2.46 5.93
C GLY A 79 -2.93 -1.08 5.42
N GLY A 80 -2.48 -0.68 4.23
CA GLY A 80 -2.95 0.53 3.54
C GLY A 80 -4.48 0.54 3.31
N GLY A 81 -5.08 -0.63 3.10
CA GLY A 81 -6.52 -0.81 2.94
C GLY A 81 -7.36 -0.41 4.15
N MET A 82 -6.79 -0.48 5.37
CA MET A 82 -7.49 -0.08 6.60
C MET A 82 -7.83 1.42 6.63
N PHE A 83 -7.12 2.24 5.85
CA PHE A 83 -7.41 3.68 5.75
C PHE A 83 -8.56 4.00 4.79
N SER A 84 -9.10 3.03 4.04
CA SER A 84 -10.19 3.28 3.08
C SER A 84 -11.40 4.04 3.66
N PRO A 85 -11.85 3.79 4.92
CA PRO A 85 -12.97 4.55 5.50
C PRO A 85 -12.61 5.99 5.88
N CYS A 86 -11.32 6.36 5.91
CA CYS A 86 -10.87 7.72 6.21
C CYS A 86 -10.97 8.66 5.00
N PHE A 87 -11.24 8.13 3.80
CA PHE A 87 -11.42 8.89 2.59
C PHE A 87 -12.89 9.32 2.45
N ARG A 88 -13.13 10.41 1.73
CA ARG A 88 -14.48 10.68 1.22
C ARG A 88 -14.92 9.54 0.31
N GLU A 89 -16.21 9.22 0.31
CA GLU A 89 -16.76 8.06 -0.39
C GLU A 89 -16.43 8.03 -1.89
N ASP A 90 -16.53 9.18 -2.56
CA ASP A 90 -16.16 9.36 -3.97
C ASP A 90 -14.69 9.01 -4.22
N ILE A 91 -13.79 9.59 -3.41
CA ILE A 91 -12.34 9.32 -3.53
C ILE A 91 -12.03 7.88 -3.17
N ALA A 92 -12.67 7.31 -2.15
CA ALA A 92 -12.48 5.92 -1.75
C ALA A 92 -12.86 4.96 -2.88
N LYS A 93 -14.00 5.21 -3.54
CA LYS A 93 -14.43 4.43 -4.69
C LYS A 93 -13.42 4.47 -5.82
N ASP A 94 -13.04 5.67 -6.26
CA ASP A 94 -12.09 5.85 -7.36
C ASP A 94 -10.71 5.23 -7.04
N SER A 95 -10.31 5.30 -5.77
CA SER A 95 -9.00 4.87 -5.29
C SER A 95 -8.88 3.36 -5.10
N PHE A 96 -9.89 2.74 -4.48
CA PHE A 96 -9.80 1.36 -4.02
C PHE A 96 -10.58 0.37 -4.88
N SER A 97 -11.53 0.81 -5.71
CA SER A 97 -12.27 -0.11 -6.59
C SER A 97 -11.41 -0.84 -7.62
N PRO A 98 -10.32 -0.27 -8.20
CA PRO A 98 -9.44 -1.03 -9.08
C PRO A 98 -8.89 -2.31 -8.43
N ASP A 99 -8.74 -3.37 -9.22
CA ASP A 99 -8.26 -4.67 -8.72
C ASP A 99 -6.81 -4.63 -8.26
N ASN A 100 -5.99 -3.80 -8.92
CA ASN A 100 -4.59 -3.58 -8.59
C ASN A 100 -4.38 -2.44 -7.57
N ALA A 101 -5.43 -1.96 -6.90
CA ALA A 101 -5.32 -0.85 -5.95
C ALA A 101 -4.43 -1.23 -4.76
N VAL A 102 -3.36 -0.46 -4.56
CA VAL A 102 -2.45 -0.60 -3.41
C VAL A 102 -2.08 0.76 -2.88
N ILE A 103 -2.27 0.93 -1.57
CA ILE A 103 -1.77 2.10 -0.86
C ILE A 103 -0.40 1.79 -0.32
N ALA A 104 0.58 2.59 -0.72
CA ALA A 104 1.84 2.70 -0.02
C ALA A 104 1.94 4.08 0.63
N GLY A 105 2.87 4.23 1.55
CA GLY A 105 3.07 5.53 2.18
C GLY A 105 4.24 5.57 3.13
N SER A 106 4.46 6.73 3.71
CA SER A 106 5.42 6.91 4.79
C SER A 106 4.82 7.75 5.90
N GLY A 107 4.91 7.23 7.13
CA GLY A 107 4.57 7.96 8.34
C GLY A 107 5.56 9.08 8.66
N HIS A 108 6.71 9.14 8.00
CA HIS A 108 7.71 10.18 8.25
C HIS A 108 7.21 11.55 7.77
N PRO A 109 7.20 12.61 8.61
CA PRO A 109 6.72 13.93 8.23
C PRO A 109 7.81 14.71 7.45
N GLY A 110 8.11 14.23 6.24
CA GLY A 110 9.18 14.73 5.37
C GLY A 110 8.79 15.91 4.48
N GLY A 111 7.49 16.12 4.23
CA GLY A 111 7.03 17.20 3.37
C GLY A 111 6.62 18.48 4.08
N LYS A 112 6.47 19.54 3.29
CA LYS A 112 5.83 20.81 3.66
C LYS A 112 4.61 21.01 2.78
N ALA A 113 3.53 21.50 3.37
CA ALA A 113 2.34 21.88 2.64
C ALA A 113 2.04 23.37 2.80
N VAL A 114 1.87 24.05 1.67
CA VAL A 114 1.50 25.47 1.59
C VAL A 114 0.08 25.55 1.03
N ARG A 115 -0.80 26.32 1.71
CA ARG A 115 -2.18 26.52 1.26
C ARG A 115 -2.18 27.39 0.00
N THR A 116 -2.94 26.99 -1.00
CA THR A 116 -3.23 27.74 -2.23
C THR A 116 -4.73 28.01 -2.35
N GLU A 117 -5.16 28.76 -3.35
CA GLU A 117 -6.59 29.00 -3.62
C GLU A 117 -7.34 27.70 -3.94
N GLN A 118 -6.67 26.75 -4.60
CA GLN A 118 -7.25 25.48 -5.07
C GLN A 118 -7.00 24.30 -4.12
N GLY A 119 -6.29 24.51 -3.00
CA GLY A 119 -5.98 23.43 -2.05
C GLY A 119 -4.61 23.59 -1.40
N TYR A 120 -3.72 22.63 -1.64
CA TYR A 120 -2.38 22.59 -1.07
C TYR A 120 -1.32 22.25 -2.11
N LEU A 121 -0.23 23.03 -2.12
CA LEU A 121 1.02 22.65 -2.78
C LEU A 121 1.88 21.90 -1.78
N VAL A 122 2.22 20.66 -2.09
CA VAL A 122 3.02 19.78 -1.25
C VAL A 122 4.38 19.53 -1.90
N THR A 123 5.46 19.75 -1.15
CA THR A 123 6.83 19.45 -1.58
C THR A 123 7.60 18.73 -0.46
N GLY A 124 8.41 17.74 -0.82
CA GLY A 124 9.17 16.96 0.16
C GLY A 124 9.75 15.67 -0.39
N GLU A 125 10.43 14.95 0.49
CA GLU A 125 10.94 13.60 0.25
C GLU A 125 10.51 12.71 1.43
N TRP A 126 10.07 11.49 1.13
CA TRP A 126 9.60 10.52 2.11
C TRP A 126 10.40 9.23 1.98
N LYS A 127 11.28 8.97 2.95
CA LYS A 127 12.05 7.74 2.98
C LYS A 127 11.21 6.56 3.50
N PHE A 128 11.59 5.37 3.07
CA PHE A 128 11.01 4.08 3.48
C PHE A 128 9.53 3.92 3.14
N CYS A 129 9.21 4.00 1.84
CA CYS A 129 7.87 3.72 1.31
C CYS A 129 7.81 2.29 0.78
N SER A 130 7.68 1.32 1.67
CA SER A 130 7.52 -0.10 1.28
C SER A 130 6.31 -0.27 0.37
N GLY A 131 6.49 -0.97 -0.74
CA GLY A 131 5.47 -1.16 -1.76
C GLY A 131 5.31 -0.01 -2.76
N SER A 132 6.18 1.00 -2.72
CA SER A 132 6.19 2.07 -3.72
C SER A 132 6.26 1.61 -5.19
N PRO A 133 6.91 0.49 -5.58
CA PRO A 133 6.96 0.08 -6.99
C PRO A 133 5.58 -0.25 -7.58
N TYR A 134 4.68 -0.81 -6.77
CA TYR A 134 3.35 -1.28 -7.19
C TYR A 134 2.20 -0.49 -6.53
N ALA A 135 2.50 0.63 -5.89
CA ALA A 135 1.51 1.52 -5.31
C ALA A 135 0.72 2.27 -6.40
N THR A 136 -0.61 2.26 -6.29
CA THR A 136 -1.48 3.10 -7.13
C THR A 136 -1.72 4.46 -6.47
N ILE A 137 -1.67 4.50 -5.14
CA ILE A 137 -1.90 5.69 -4.31
C ILE A 137 -0.83 5.76 -3.23
N PHE A 138 -0.33 6.97 -3.00
CA PHE A 138 0.59 7.26 -1.91
C PHE A 138 -0.10 8.00 -0.79
N THR A 139 0.14 7.60 0.46
CA THR A 139 -0.17 8.40 1.65
C THR A 139 1.10 8.96 2.25
N ALA A 140 1.11 10.26 2.55
CA ALA A 140 2.32 10.92 3.02
C ALA A 140 2.03 12.00 4.05
N ASN A 141 2.90 12.07 5.06
CA ASN A 141 2.81 13.02 6.14
C ASN A 141 3.54 14.33 5.80
N CYS A 142 2.86 15.46 5.93
CA CYS A 142 3.46 16.77 5.66
C CYS A 142 3.24 17.74 6.83
N ARG A 143 4.24 18.59 7.04
CA ARG A 143 4.22 19.64 8.06
C ARG A 143 3.55 20.88 7.50
N ARG A 144 2.62 21.43 8.27
CA ARG A 144 1.97 22.70 8.00
C ARG A 144 2.32 23.70 9.09
N ARG A 145 2.71 24.91 8.69
CA ARG A 145 2.93 26.02 9.62
C ARG A 145 1.62 26.81 9.75
N ARG A 146 1.03 26.85 10.95
CA ARG A 146 -0.13 27.69 11.27
C ARG A 146 0.21 28.54 12.50
N GLY A 147 0.67 29.76 12.29
CA GLY A 147 1.15 30.61 13.40
C GLY A 147 2.32 29.95 14.15
N LYS A 148 2.18 29.78 15.48
CA LYS A 148 3.16 29.12 16.37
C LYS A 148 3.11 27.58 16.33
N TYR A 149 2.06 26.96 15.76
CA TYR A 149 1.87 25.51 15.80
C TYR A 149 2.29 24.81 14.51
N ARG A 150 2.91 23.62 14.65
CA ARG A 150 3.21 22.69 13.55
C ARG A 150 2.24 21.53 13.60
N ASN A 151 1.43 21.36 12.55
CA ASN A 151 0.55 20.20 12.42
C ASN A 151 1.07 19.27 11.33
N CYS A 152 0.94 17.97 11.55
CA CYS A 152 1.13 16.95 10.51
C CYS A 152 -0.24 16.61 9.92
N PHE A 153 -0.34 16.48 8.60
CA PHE A 153 -1.52 15.86 7.97
C PHE A 153 -1.11 14.87 6.90
N ILE A 154 -1.92 13.84 6.75
CA ILE A 154 -1.81 12.82 5.70
C ILE A 154 -2.52 13.37 4.46
N TYR A 155 -1.84 13.34 3.32
CA TYR A 155 -2.48 13.53 2.01
C TYR A 155 -2.34 12.24 1.19
N SER A 156 -3.27 12.04 0.27
CA SER A 156 -3.21 10.99 -0.74
C SER A 156 -2.97 11.56 -2.13
N ALA A 157 -2.16 10.89 -2.95
CA ALA A 157 -1.94 11.26 -4.34
C ALA A 157 -1.82 10.01 -5.22
N PRO A 158 -2.42 10.00 -6.43
CA PRO A 158 -2.23 8.90 -7.37
C PRO A 158 -0.77 8.85 -7.83
N ARG A 159 -0.31 7.67 -8.22
CA ARG A 159 0.98 7.50 -8.89
C ARG A 159 0.96 8.29 -10.21
N SER A 160 1.77 9.34 -10.29
CA SER A 160 2.06 10.06 -11.54
C SER A 160 3.50 9.75 -11.96
N GLY A 161 3.74 9.66 -13.28
CA GLY A 161 5.00 9.15 -13.86
C GLY A 161 6.30 9.91 -13.54
N ARG A 162 6.31 10.86 -12.60
CA ARG A 162 7.51 11.53 -12.09
C ARG A 162 7.28 11.93 -10.63
N GLY A 163 7.97 11.32 -9.67
CA GLY A 163 8.19 11.94 -8.35
C GLY A 163 7.79 11.16 -7.10
N PHE A 164 7.37 9.89 -7.20
CA PHE A 164 7.19 9.02 -6.02
C PHE A 164 8.01 7.73 -6.19
N THR A 165 9.33 7.89 -6.22
CA THR A 165 10.33 6.83 -6.03
C THR A 165 11.25 7.25 -4.91
#